data_AF-A0A1A0V8L1-F1
#
_entry.id   AF-A0A1A0V8L1-F1
#
_cell.length_a   1.000
_cell.length_b   1.000
_cell.length_c   1.000
_cell.angle_alpha   90.00
_cell.angle_beta   90.00
_cell.angle_gamma   90.00
#
_symmetry.space_group_name_H-M   'P 1'
#
loop_
_entity.id
_entity.type
_entity.pdbx_description
1 polymer ?
#
loop_
_entity_poly.entity_id
_entity_poly.type
_entity_poly.pdbx_seq_one_letter_code
_entity_poly.pdbx_strand_id
1 'polypeptide(L)'
;MALTVVGVDIGNSTTEASAAVVATDGSTRFRGAALTATTGVKGTPRNVDGVAQAVVRALEASAVRLADLDLVLLNEATPVISGMAMETITETIITESTMIGHDPRTPGGRGLGVGVTVAFDDLAQTPSGTEVIVVVPRDVDFEDAARGINAAAAQGLTVRGVILGNDDAVLVANRLDSVVPVIDEVSRIDAVPLGMLAAVEVAAPGNSIRTLSNAYGLATIFDLDAAATKVISPVARALTGNRSAVVVRTPAGDVADRSIPAGSLELSGVHKRVTVDVSRGAPEIMSAVERVAPLADVAGEAGTNTGGMIANVRHSMAELSGHVLADVCIQDLLAVDTFVPQEVRGGVAGEVALENAVALAAMVRTRESGMRAVADEVRARLRAAGADRVEVMVGGVEAEMAALGALTTPGTDKPLVVLDLGGGSTDAASLAVDGGIGTVHLAGAGDLVTKLIDAELGLDNLELAEDIKRSPLGKAESFFHVRLENGTVMFFEKPLPAASFARVVTLAEYGMNAIPTRHSMDRVRLVRRAAKERVFVVNALRALRAIAPGGDLRQIGFVVLLGGCALDFEIPELIADALAPFGIVCGTGNVRGSEGPRNAVATGLVASHARLVGAGLSA
;
A
#
# COMPACT_ATOMS: atom_id res chain seq x y z
N MET A 1 -29.17 0.87 -43.53
CA MET A 1 -29.90 1.41 -42.36
C MET A 1 -28.88 1.70 -41.29
N ALA A 2 -29.15 2.68 -40.41
CA ALA A 2 -28.30 2.88 -39.23
C ALA A 2 -28.52 1.72 -38.24
N LEU A 3 -27.45 1.30 -37.57
CA LEU A 3 -27.46 0.21 -36.60
C LEU A 3 -27.38 0.76 -35.18
N THR A 4 -28.16 0.19 -34.26
CA THR A 4 -27.99 0.38 -32.82
C THR A 4 -26.94 -0.59 -32.31
N VAL A 5 -25.80 -0.05 -31.87
CA VAL A 5 -24.64 -0.83 -31.45
C VAL A 5 -24.31 -0.52 -29.99
N VAL A 6 -23.98 -1.54 -29.21
CA VAL A 6 -23.45 -1.38 -27.85
C VAL A 6 -22.07 -2.02 -27.77
N GLY A 7 -21.04 -1.21 -27.55
CA GLY A 7 -19.72 -1.71 -27.16
C GLY A 7 -19.69 -2.01 -25.67
N VAL A 8 -19.15 -3.16 -25.28
CA VAL A 8 -19.03 -3.59 -23.88
C VAL A 8 -17.60 -4.04 -23.61
N ASP A 9 -17.02 -3.44 -22.59
CA ASP A 9 -15.74 -3.80 -22.01
C ASP A 9 -15.95 -4.63 -20.74
N ILE A 10 -15.38 -5.82 -20.70
CA ILE A 10 -15.34 -6.69 -19.52
C ILE A 10 -13.96 -6.56 -18.86
N GLY A 11 -13.82 -5.57 -17.98
CA GLY A 11 -12.63 -5.38 -17.17
C GLY A 11 -12.59 -6.28 -15.93
N ASN A 12 -11.48 -6.24 -15.19
CA ASN A 12 -11.29 -7.03 -13.97
C ASN A 12 -12.28 -6.66 -12.84
N SER A 13 -12.56 -5.36 -12.69
CA SER A 13 -13.42 -4.85 -11.61
C SER A 13 -14.72 -4.26 -12.11
N THR A 14 -14.73 -3.69 -13.32
CA THR A 14 -15.89 -3.02 -13.92
C THR A 14 -16.22 -3.60 -15.29
N THR A 15 -17.52 -3.70 -15.57
CA THR A 15 -18.05 -3.96 -16.91
C THR A 15 -18.69 -2.66 -17.40
N GLU A 16 -18.19 -2.13 -18.51
CA GLU A 16 -18.53 -0.80 -19.01
C GLU A 16 -19.18 -0.90 -20.39
N ALA A 17 -20.28 -0.20 -20.62
CA ALA A 17 -21.03 -0.26 -21.86
C ALA A 17 -21.19 1.12 -22.51
N SER A 18 -21.24 1.15 -23.83
CA SER A 18 -21.36 2.35 -24.65
C SER A 18 -22.36 2.13 -25.78
N ALA A 19 -23.55 2.71 -25.67
CA ALA A 19 -24.60 2.64 -26.67
C ALA A 19 -24.46 3.76 -27.70
N ALA A 20 -24.55 3.42 -28.98
CA ALA A 20 -24.46 4.34 -30.09
C ALA A 20 -25.35 3.94 -31.27
N VAL A 21 -25.64 4.92 -32.12
CA VAL A 21 -26.21 4.69 -33.45
C VAL A 21 -25.11 4.91 -34.49
N VAL A 22 -24.85 3.90 -35.31
CA VAL A 22 -23.84 3.91 -36.37
C VAL A 22 -24.55 3.98 -37.72
N ALA A 23 -24.35 5.06 -38.46
CA ALA A 23 -24.91 5.22 -39.79
C ALA A 23 -24.11 4.47 -40.86
N THR A 24 -24.68 4.31 -42.04
CA THR A 24 -24.07 3.57 -43.15
C THR A 24 -22.80 4.22 -43.72
N ASP A 25 -22.59 5.51 -43.47
CA ASP A 25 -21.37 6.24 -43.83
C ASP A 25 -20.28 6.15 -42.75
N GLY A 26 -20.51 5.39 -41.68
CA GLY A 26 -19.61 5.26 -40.54
C GLY A 26 -19.72 6.41 -39.52
N SER A 27 -20.62 7.38 -39.72
CA SER A 27 -20.86 8.41 -38.71
C SER A 27 -21.48 7.78 -37.45
N THR A 28 -20.93 8.13 -36.30
CA THR A 28 -21.31 7.55 -35.01
C THR A 28 -21.93 8.61 -34.11
N ARG A 29 -23.08 8.30 -33.53
CA ARG A 29 -23.68 9.12 -32.49
C ARG A 29 -23.83 8.30 -31.21
N PHE A 30 -22.95 8.55 -30.25
CA PHE A 30 -23.05 8.00 -28.89
C PHE A 30 -24.29 8.56 -28.18
N ARG A 31 -25.01 7.70 -27.46
CA ARG A 31 -26.32 8.02 -26.87
C ARG A 31 -26.46 7.64 -25.40
N GLY A 32 -25.68 6.69 -24.91
CA GLY A 32 -25.74 6.26 -23.51
C GLY A 32 -24.51 5.47 -23.10
N ALA A 33 -24.22 5.48 -21.81
CA ALA A 33 -23.16 4.70 -21.21
C ALA A 33 -23.65 4.06 -19.92
N ALA A 34 -23.01 2.98 -19.50
CA ALA A 34 -23.26 2.37 -18.20
C ALA A 34 -21.99 1.74 -17.64
N LEU A 35 -21.97 1.61 -16.32
CA LEU A 35 -20.94 0.91 -15.57
C LEU A 35 -21.59 0.02 -14.53
N THR A 36 -21.13 -1.22 -14.43
CA THR A 36 -21.50 -2.18 -13.40
C THR A 36 -20.23 -2.83 -12.84
N ALA A 37 -20.33 -3.45 -11.66
CA ALA A 37 -19.26 -4.32 -11.18
C ALA A 37 -19.17 -5.58 -12.08
N THR A 38 -17.95 -6.06 -12.35
CA THR A 38 -17.76 -7.32 -13.08
C THR A 38 -18.22 -8.49 -12.22
N THR A 39 -19.04 -9.38 -12.80
CA THR A 39 -19.54 -10.58 -12.13
C THR A 39 -18.61 -11.77 -12.37
N GLY A 40 -17.91 -12.23 -11.34
CA GLY A 40 -16.90 -13.28 -11.47
C GLY A 40 -15.60 -12.78 -12.12
N VAL A 41 -14.78 -13.68 -12.65
CA VAL A 41 -13.50 -13.32 -13.30
C VAL A 41 -13.74 -12.96 -14.76
N LYS A 42 -13.02 -11.97 -15.29
CA LYS A 42 -13.17 -11.54 -16.70
C LYS A 42 -12.90 -12.68 -17.68
N GLY A 43 -13.69 -12.76 -18.74
CA GLY A 43 -13.60 -13.82 -19.76
C GLY A 43 -14.28 -15.14 -19.38
N THR A 44 -15.10 -15.16 -18.33
CA THR A 44 -15.82 -16.38 -17.89
C THR A 44 -17.33 -16.26 -18.09
N PRO A 45 -18.08 -17.38 -18.20
CA PRO A 45 -19.54 -17.35 -18.31
C PRO A 45 -20.25 -16.65 -17.14
N ARG A 46 -19.60 -16.47 -15.99
CA ARG A 46 -20.15 -15.69 -14.87
C ARG A 46 -20.34 -14.20 -15.21
N ASN A 47 -19.67 -13.69 -16.26
CA ASN A 47 -19.80 -12.30 -16.69
C ASN A 47 -21.15 -12.00 -17.39
N VAL A 48 -21.87 -13.04 -17.84
CA VAL A 48 -23.05 -12.89 -18.72
C VAL A 48 -24.12 -11.96 -18.14
N ASP A 49 -24.47 -12.13 -16.86
CA ASP A 49 -25.49 -11.29 -16.22
C ASP A 49 -25.02 -9.85 -16.03
N GLY A 50 -23.75 -9.64 -15.65
CA GLY A 50 -23.15 -8.31 -15.53
C GLY A 50 -23.12 -7.57 -16.87
N VAL A 51 -22.72 -8.25 -17.95
CA VAL A 51 -22.73 -7.72 -19.32
C VAL A 51 -24.14 -7.37 -19.76
N ALA A 52 -25.11 -8.28 -19.60
CA ALA A 52 -26.49 -8.03 -19.99
C ALA A 52 -27.08 -6.84 -19.22
N GLN A 53 -26.76 -6.71 -17.93
CA GLN A 53 -27.17 -5.56 -17.12
C GLN A 53 -26.54 -4.25 -17.60
N ALA A 54 -25.25 -4.24 -17.93
CA ALA A 54 -24.57 -3.06 -18.45
C ALA A 54 -25.17 -2.61 -19.80
N VAL A 55 -25.45 -3.55 -20.71
CA VAL A 55 -26.12 -3.28 -21.99
C VAL A 55 -27.48 -2.63 -21.78
N VAL A 56 -28.33 -3.24 -20.93
CA VAL A 56 -29.68 -2.72 -20.66
C VAL A 56 -29.62 -1.31 -20.08
N ARG A 57 -28.74 -1.05 -19.10
CA ARG A 57 -28.57 0.27 -18.50
C ARG A 57 -28.10 1.33 -19.50
N ALA A 58 -27.18 0.97 -20.40
CA ALA A 58 -26.70 1.89 -21.43
C ALA A 58 -27.82 2.24 -22.43
N LEU A 59 -28.68 1.28 -22.77
CA LEU A 59 -29.85 1.50 -23.61
C LEU A 59 -30.91 2.36 -22.93
N GLU A 60 -31.21 2.10 -21.65
CA GLU A 60 -32.11 2.93 -20.83
C GLU A 60 -31.64 4.39 -20.78
N ALA A 61 -30.34 4.62 -20.53
CA ALA A 61 -29.74 5.95 -20.54
C ALA A 61 -29.84 6.65 -21.92
N SER A 62 -29.91 5.87 -23.00
CA SER A 62 -30.06 6.37 -24.37
C SER A 62 -31.51 6.51 -24.85
N ALA A 63 -32.49 6.13 -24.03
CA ALA A 63 -33.91 6.02 -24.39
C ALA A 63 -34.17 5.14 -25.64
N VAL A 64 -33.31 4.14 -25.87
CA VAL A 64 -33.47 3.13 -26.94
C VAL A 64 -34.07 1.87 -26.34
N ARG A 65 -35.03 1.25 -27.03
CA ARG A 65 -35.64 0.01 -26.54
C ARG A 65 -34.70 -1.16 -26.80
N LEU A 66 -34.67 -2.12 -25.89
CA LEU A 66 -33.88 -3.34 -26.03
C LEU A 66 -34.20 -4.13 -27.32
N ALA A 67 -35.46 -4.09 -27.77
CA ALA A 67 -35.89 -4.72 -29.02
C ALA A 67 -35.31 -4.08 -30.30
N ASP A 68 -34.79 -2.84 -30.20
CA ASP A 68 -34.18 -2.10 -31.31
C ASP A 68 -32.64 -2.23 -31.31
N LEU A 69 -32.07 -3.10 -30.46
CA LEU A 69 -30.65 -3.40 -30.40
C LEU A 69 -30.25 -4.37 -31.53
N ASP A 70 -29.32 -3.95 -32.40
CA ASP A 70 -28.87 -4.76 -33.52
C ASP A 70 -27.60 -5.57 -33.19
N LEU A 71 -26.64 -4.94 -32.50
CA LEU A 71 -25.31 -5.52 -32.30
C LEU A 71 -24.71 -5.18 -30.93
N VAL A 72 -24.14 -6.19 -30.27
CA VAL A 72 -23.26 -6.03 -29.10
C VAL A 72 -21.84 -6.42 -29.48
N LEU A 73 -20.88 -5.55 -29.19
CA LEU A 73 -19.45 -5.80 -29.39
C LEU A 73 -18.81 -6.01 -28.02
N LEU A 74 -18.21 -7.17 -27.79
CA LEU A 74 -17.45 -7.47 -26.56
C LEU A 74 -15.96 -7.36 -26.85
N ASN A 75 -15.16 -6.78 -25.96
CA ASN A 75 -13.70 -6.82 -26.11
C ASN A 75 -13.15 -8.24 -26.00
N GLU A 76 -12.00 -8.49 -26.64
CA GLU A 76 -11.23 -9.69 -26.33
C GLU A 76 -10.53 -9.57 -24.98
N ALA A 77 -11.24 -9.95 -23.91
CA ALA A 77 -10.70 -9.98 -22.55
C ALA A 77 -9.88 -11.26 -22.32
N THR A 78 -8.57 -11.13 -22.13
CA THR A 78 -7.72 -12.23 -21.64
C THR A 78 -7.65 -12.19 -20.12
N PRO A 79 -8.00 -13.26 -19.38
CA PRO A 79 -7.93 -13.28 -17.93
C PRO A 79 -6.55 -12.89 -17.41
N VAL A 80 -6.54 -12.00 -16.41
CA VAL A 80 -5.34 -11.58 -15.69
C VAL A 80 -5.57 -11.85 -14.22
N ILE A 81 -4.64 -12.58 -13.58
CA ILE A 81 -4.64 -12.77 -12.13
C ILE A 81 -3.35 -12.15 -11.60
N SER A 82 -3.51 -11.30 -10.60
CA SER A 82 -2.42 -10.73 -9.83
C SER A 82 -2.37 -11.34 -8.43
N GLY A 83 -1.16 -11.57 -7.93
CA GLY A 83 -0.94 -11.90 -6.51
C GLY A 83 0.04 -10.93 -5.88
N MET A 84 -0.02 -10.83 -4.56
CA MET A 84 0.89 -9.97 -3.81
C MET A 84 1.34 -10.62 -2.51
N ALA A 85 2.63 -10.54 -2.24
CA ALA A 85 3.28 -10.99 -1.02
C ALA A 85 4.13 -9.87 -0.43
N MET A 86 4.50 -10.03 0.83
CA MET A 86 5.46 -9.18 1.50
C MET A 86 6.41 -10.06 2.31
N GLU A 87 7.70 -9.78 2.22
CA GLU A 87 8.73 -10.43 3.03
C GLU A 87 9.45 -9.40 3.87
N THR A 88 9.52 -9.64 5.18
CA THR A 88 10.40 -8.85 6.04
C THR A 88 11.84 -9.34 5.83
N ILE A 89 12.77 -8.40 5.65
CA ILE A 89 14.17 -8.71 5.30
C ILE A 89 15.17 -8.29 6.38
N THR A 90 14.72 -7.55 7.41
CA THR A 90 15.49 -7.26 8.61
C THR A 90 14.74 -7.65 9.87
N GLU A 91 15.48 -7.86 10.96
CA GLU A 91 14.91 -7.91 12.30
C GLU A 91 15.80 -7.17 13.29
N THR A 92 15.15 -6.51 14.25
CA THR A 92 15.78 -5.91 15.44
C THR A 92 15.67 -6.88 16.60
N ILE A 93 16.79 -7.16 17.26
CA ILE A 93 16.85 -8.03 18.44
C ILE A 93 17.49 -7.27 19.60
N ILE A 94 16.85 -7.33 20.76
CA ILE A 94 17.39 -6.91 22.06
C ILE A 94 17.82 -8.17 22.81
N THR A 95 19.10 -8.28 23.18
CA THR A 95 19.59 -9.37 24.04
C THR A 95 19.68 -8.93 25.50
N GLU A 96 19.47 -9.88 26.41
CA GLU A 96 19.58 -9.71 27.88
C GLU A 96 18.74 -8.56 28.47
N SER A 97 17.66 -8.15 27.80
CA SER A 97 16.83 -7.01 28.25
C SER A 97 17.66 -5.73 28.47
N THR A 98 18.70 -5.52 27.64
CA THR A 98 19.66 -4.41 27.78
C THR A 98 19.05 -3.01 27.60
N MET A 99 17.83 -2.92 27.05
CA MET A 99 17.16 -1.66 26.74
C MET A 99 15.65 -1.74 27.01
N ILE A 100 15.08 -0.63 27.49
CA ILE A 100 13.64 -0.35 27.48
C ILE A 100 13.41 0.94 26.69
N GLY A 101 12.71 0.83 25.56
CA GLY A 101 12.60 1.90 24.56
C GLY A 101 11.18 2.17 24.05
N HIS A 102 10.13 1.73 24.74
CA HIS A 102 8.73 1.84 24.29
C HIS A 102 8.15 3.26 24.32
N ASP A 103 8.84 4.19 24.98
CA ASP A 103 8.53 5.63 25.07
C ASP A 103 7.08 5.93 25.48
N PRO A 104 6.70 5.70 26.76
CA PRO A 104 5.34 5.94 27.24
C PRO A 104 4.91 7.41 27.08
N ARG A 105 3.61 7.64 27.06
CA ARG A 105 3.05 9.00 26.85
C ARG A 105 3.21 9.89 28.09
N THR A 106 3.14 9.28 29.26
CA THR A 106 3.06 9.94 30.56
C THR A 106 4.20 9.56 31.51
N PRO A 107 5.49 9.54 31.08
CA PRO A 107 6.58 9.31 32.02
C PRO A 107 6.59 10.41 33.09
N GLY A 108 6.96 10.00 34.30
CA GLY A 108 6.99 10.82 35.50
C GLY A 108 8.35 11.47 35.73
N GLY A 109 8.32 12.60 36.42
CA GLY A 109 9.54 13.35 36.74
C GLY A 109 10.32 13.80 35.49
N ARG A 110 11.64 13.94 35.64
CA ARG A 110 12.58 14.31 34.56
C ARG A 110 14.03 14.13 35.00
N GLY A 111 14.93 14.09 34.03
CA GLY A 111 16.38 14.08 34.25
C GLY A 111 17.02 12.74 33.88
N LEU A 112 18.29 12.60 34.24
CA LEU A 112 19.08 11.39 34.08
C LEU A 112 19.39 10.81 35.45
N GLY A 113 19.04 9.54 35.65
CA GLY A 113 19.37 8.76 36.82
C GLY A 113 20.30 7.62 36.43
N VAL A 114 21.39 7.42 37.17
CA VAL A 114 22.31 6.29 37.00
C VAL A 114 22.43 5.59 38.33
N GLY A 115 22.32 4.26 38.35
CA GLY A 115 22.36 3.48 39.58
C GLY A 115 22.23 1.99 39.33
N VAL A 116 22.31 1.20 40.39
CA VAL A 116 22.11 -0.25 40.33
C VAL A 116 20.61 -0.56 40.41
N THR A 117 20.12 -1.45 39.55
CA THR A 117 18.72 -1.91 39.58
C THR A 117 18.43 -2.71 40.84
N VAL A 118 17.38 -2.35 41.58
CA VAL A 118 16.99 -3.01 42.84
C VAL A 118 15.48 -3.23 42.83
N ALA A 119 15.03 -4.43 43.19
CA ALA A 119 13.61 -4.71 43.34
C ALA A 119 13.02 -3.91 44.49
N PHE A 120 11.77 -3.47 44.35
CA PHE A 120 11.08 -2.70 45.38
C PHE A 120 11.11 -3.38 46.77
N ASP A 121 10.93 -4.70 46.81
CA ASP A 121 10.91 -5.47 48.06
C ASP A 121 12.29 -5.56 48.76
N ASP A 122 13.38 -5.36 48.01
CA ASP A 122 14.76 -5.45 48.51
C ASP A 122 15.30 -4.09 49.01
N LEU A 123 14.52 -3.01 48.88
CA LEU A 123 14.96 -1.66 49.26
C LEU A 123 15.41 -1.58 50.72
N ALA A 124 14.70 -2.24 51.64
CA ALA A 124 15.02 -2.23 53.07
C ALA A 124 16.33 -2.98 53.42
N GLN A 125 16.78 -3.88 52.54
CA GLN A 125 18.00 -4.69 52.73
C GLN A 125 19.21 -4.09 52.01
N THR A 126 18.99 -3.05 51.20
CA THR A 126 20.03 -2.45 50.37
C THR A 126 20.92 -1.52 51.20
N PRO A 127 22.26 -1.59 51.05
CA PRO A 127 23.18 -0.75 51.82
C PRO A 127 22.92 0.76 51.65
N SER A 128 23.07 1.51 52.74
CA SER A 128 23.03 2.98 52.69
C SER A 128 24.15 3.52 51.79
N GLY A 129 23.84 4.60 51.07
CA GLY A 129 24.76 5.28 50.16
C GLY A 129 24.84 4.67 48.77
N THR A 130 24.18 3.52 48.51
CA THR A 130 24.05 2.97 47.16
C THR A 130 23.13 3.87 46.31
N GLU A 131 23.59 4.17 45.09
CA GLU A 131 22.77 4.82 44.07
C GLU A 131 21.94 3.76 43.34
N VAL A 132 20.61 3.88 43.41
CA VAL A 132 19.70 2.82 42.95
C VAL A 132 18.70 3.31 41.92
N ILE A 133 18.33 2.39 41.02
CA ILE A 133 17.14 2.48 40.17
C ILE A 133 16.14 1.45 40.68
N VAL A 134 14.98 1.91 41.12
CA VAL A 134 13.98 1.04 41.75
C VAL A 134 13.10 0.40 40.69
N VAL A 135 12.97 -0.92 40.71
CA VAL A 135 12.08 -1.69 39.84
C VAL A 135 10.86 -2.10 40.65
N VAL A 136 9.68 -1.57 40.29
CA VAL A 136 8.44 -1.77 41.03
C VAL A 136 7.50 -2.69 40.24
N PRO A 137 7.10 -3.84 40.81
CA PRO A 137 6.22 -4.80 40.14
C PRO A 137 4.78 -4.28 40.05
N ARG A 138 3.95 -4.97 39.26
CA ARG A 138 2.57 -4.54 38.92
C ARG A 138 1.58 -4.66 40.09
N ASP A 139 1.89 -5.46 41.09
CA ASP A 139 1.02 -5.73 42.24
C ASP A 139 1.15 -4.70 43.37
N VAL A 140 2.12 -3.79 43.27
CA VAL A 140 2.32 -2.70 44.24
C VAL A 140 1.49 -1.47 43.84
N ASP A 141 0.68 -0.98 44.78
CA ASP A 141 -0.08 0.26 44.61
C ASP A 141 0.85 1.49 44.53
N PHE A 142 0.48 2.49 43.73
CA PHE A 142 1.33 3.67 43.52
C PHE A 142 1.60 4.47 44.81
N GLU A 143 0.68 4.49 45.79
CA GLU A 143 0.89 5.15 47.08
C GLU A 143 1.88 4.38 47.95
N ASP A 144 1.82 3.05 47.90
CA ASP A 144 2.76 2.18 48.60
C ASP A 144 4.16 2.28 47.98
N ALA A 145 4.24 2.28 46.65
CA ALA A 145 5.48 2.51 45.92
C ALA A 145 6.15 3.82 46.34
N ALA A 146 5.41 4.94 46.28
CA ALA A 146 5.94 6.25 46.64
C ALA A 146 6.39 6.31 48.12
N ARG A 147 5.59 5.75 49.05
CA ARG A 147 5.94 5.69 50.47
C ARG A 147 7.18 4.85 50.73
N GLY A 148 7.28 3.68 50.11
CA GLY A 148 8.44 2.80 50.23
C GLY A 148 9.72 3.45 49.71
N ILE A 149 9.64 4.13 48.56
CA ILE A 149 10.78 4.86 47.97
C ILE A 149 11.23 6.01 48.88
N ASN A 150 10.31 6.83 49.39
CA ASN A 150 10.65 7.92 50.31
C ASN A 150 11.24 7.39 51.64
N ALA A 151 10.69 6.30 52.17
CA ALA A 151 11.21 5.66 53.38
C ALA A 151 12.65 5.16 53.18
N ALA A 152 12.94 4.52 52.04
CA ALA A 152 14.28 4.08 51.69
C ALA A 152 15.25 5.26 51.52
N ALA A 153 14.82 6.34 50.88
CA ALA A 153 15.61 7.56 50.76
C ALA A 153 15.93 8.18 52.14
N ALA A 154 14.95 8.21 53.05
CA ALA A 154 15.13 8.70 54.41
C ALA A 154 16.09 7.82 55.24
N GLN A 155 16.22 6.54 54.92
CA GLN A 155 17.19 5.61 55.51
C GLN A 155 18.59 5.73 54.89
N GLY A 156 18.80 6.68 53.97
CA GLY A 156 20.11 7.00 53.40
C GLY A 156 20.42 6.30 52.08
N LEU A 157 19.43 5.73 51.38
CA LEU A 157 19.61 5.31 49.98
C LEU A 157 19.52 6.52 49.04
N THR A 158 20.25 6.49 47.93
CA THR A 158 20.16 7.53 46.89
C THR A 158 19.38 7.00 45.70
N VAL A 159 18.07 7.23 45.70
CA VAL A 159 17.20 6.84 44.58
C VAL A 159 17.45 7.80 43.42
N ARG A 160 17.87 7.26 42.27
CA ARG A 160 18.22 8.03 41.07
C ARG A 160 17.20 7.89 39.94
N GLY A 161 16.38 6.84 39.94
CA GLY A 161 15.33 6.62 38.95
C GLY A 161 14.39 5.50 39.38
N VAL A 162 13.26 5.38 38.68
CA VAL A 162 12.23 4.37 38.98
C VAL A 162 11.67 3.78 37.68
N ILE A 163 11.44 2.47 37.67
CA ILE A 163 10.83 1.72 36.58
C ILE A 163 9.59 1.02 37.14
N LEU A 164 8.42 1.27 36.55
CA LEU A 164 7.13 0.76 37.01
C LEU A 164 6.52 -0.17 35.96
N GLY A 165 5.87 -1.25 36.41
CA GLY A 165 5.03 -2.07 35.54
C GLY A 165 3.69 -1.40 35.18
N ASN A 166 3.09 -0.65 36.10
CA ASN A 166 1.79 0.01 35.93
C ASN A 166 1.92 1.43 35.35
N ASP A 167 0.85 1.96 34.76
CA ASP A 167 0.72 3.34 34.23
C ASP A 167 0.52 4.36 35.37
N ASP A 168 1.52 4.46 36.25
CA ASP A 168 1.46 5.25 37.48
C ASP A 168 2.62 6.24 37.62
N ALA A 169 3.46 6.46 36.59
CA ALA A 169 4.71 7.21 36.76
C ALA A 169 4.47 8.64 37.26
N VAL A 170 3.46 9.33 36.74
CA VAL A 170 3.10 10.69 37.20
C VAL A 170 2.59 10.67 38.64
N LEU A 171 1.81 9.66 39.02
CA LEU A 171 1.21 9.55 40.36
C LEU A 171 2.29 9.32 41.43
N VAL A 172 3.25 8.43 41.14
CA VAL A 172 4.41 8.17 41.99
C VAL A 172 5.31 9.41 42.03
N ALA A 173 5.72 9.95 40.88
CA ALA A 173 6.66 11.07 40.81
C ALA A 173 6.18 12.32 41.58
N ASN A 174 4.87 12.60 41.58
CA ASN A 174 4.28 13.72 42.31
C ASN A 174 4.32 13.57 43.85
N ARG A 175 4.63 12.37 44.35
CA ARG A 175 4.66 12.03 45.78
C ARG A 175 6.08 11.73 46.29
N LEU A 176 7.08 11.73 45.43
CA LEU A 176 8.47 11.55 45.83
C LEU A 176 9.02 12.85 46.43
N ASP A 177 9.84 12.72 47.48
CA ASP A 177 10.49 13.87 48.13
C ASP A 177 11.58 14.50 47.24
N SER A 178 12.06 13.75 46.24
CA SER A 178 13.04 14.20 45.25
C SER A 178 12.56 13.96 43.82
N VAL A 179 12.94 14.85 42.90
CA VAL A 179 12.59 14.71 41.48
C VAL A 179 13.56 13.74 40.83
N VAL A 180 13.05 12.58 40.43
CA VAL A 180 13.78 11.54 39.68
C VAL A 180 13.04 11.19 38.39
N PRO A 181 13.72 10.71 37.34
CA PRO A 181 13.07 10.14 36.18
C PRO A 181 12.32 8.85 36.52
N VAL A 182 11.06 8.76 36.11
CA VAL A 182 10.18 7.60 36.32
C VAL A 182 9.61 7.14 34.98
N ILE A 183 9.81 5.87 34.65
CA ILE A 183 9.25 5.23 33.44
C ILE A 183 8.25 4.17 33.86
N ASP A 184 7.08 4.16 33.22
CA ASP A 184 5.96 3.25 33.45
C ASP A 184 5.65 2.37 32.25
N GLU A 185 4.56 1.59 32.36
CA GLU A 185 4.03 0.71 31.32
C GLU A 185 5.01 -0.39 30.87
N VAL A 186 5.98 -0.79 31.72
CA VAL A 186 6.91 -1.87 31.38
C VAL A 186 6.20 -3.21 31.45
N SER A 187 5.81 -3.73 30.28
CA SER A 187 4.98 -4.94 30.13
C SER A 187 5.50 -6.14 30.91
N ARG A 188 6.80 -6.46 30.75
CA ARG A 188 7.54 -7.54 31.39
C ARG A 188 8.52 -7.00 32.42
N ILE A 189 7.98 -6.35 33.45
CA ILE A 189 8.78 -5.77 34.55
C ILE A 189 9.70 -6.81 35.22
N ASP A 190 9.24 -8.06 35.31
CA ASP A 190 10.01 -9.17 35.90
C ASP A 190 11.23 -9.59 35.06
N ALA A 191 11.28 -9.19 33.78
CA ALA A 191 12.39 -9.46 32.88
C ALA A 191 13.49 -8.39 32.92
N VAL A 192 13.30 -7.33 33.73
CA VAL A 192 14.31 -6.28 33.94
C VAL A 192 15.43 -6.85 34.82
N PRO A 193 16.70 -6.84 34.38
CA PRO A 193 17.80 -7.39 35.15
C PRO A 193 18.02 -6.61 36.45
N LEU A 194 18.06 -7.32 37.58
CA LEU A 194 18.35 -6.77 38.91
C LEU A 194 19.84 -6.88 39.24
N GLY A 195 20.34 -5.98 40.11
CA GLY A 195 21.73 -5.95 40.54
C GLY A 195 22.71 -5.44 39.46
N MET A 196 22.19 -4.84 38.39
CA MET A 196 22.98 -4.36 37.24
C MET A 196 23.03 -2.84 37.22
N LEU A 197 24.13 -2.27 36.72
CA LEU A 197 24.22 -0.83 36.50
C LEU A 197 23.28 -0.43 35.37
N ALA A 198 22.40 0.53 35.60
CA ALA A 198 21.45 1.03 34.61
C ALA A 198 21.41 2.55 34.60
N ALA A 199 20.81 3.08 33.55
CA ALA A 199 20.52 4.50 33.42
C ALA A 199 19.10 4.71 32.90
N VAL A 200 18.39 5.64 33.52
CA VAL A 200 17.02 6.07 33.17
C VAL A 200 17.09 7.53 32.78
N GLU A 201 16.59 7.88 31.60
CA GLU A 201 16.49 9.28 31.15
C GLU A 201 15.04 9.60 30.80
N VAL A 202 14.54 10.72 31.32
CA VAL A 202 13.22 11.27 30.97
C VAL A 202 13.39 12.74 30.61
N ALA A 203 13.06 13.09 29.37
CA ALA A 203 13.12 14.45 28.85
C ALA A 203 11.87 15.25 29.24
N ALA A 204 12.03 16.58 29.27
CA ALA A 204 10.91 17.50 29.44
C ALA A 204 9.88 17.34 28.29
N PRO A 205 8.58 17.59 28.53
CA PRO A 205 7.57 17.53 27.47
C PRO A 205 7.97 18.32 26.23
N GLY A 206 7.82 17.70 25.05
CA GLY A 206 8.21 18.28 23.76
C GLY A 206 9.70 18.18 23.40
N ASN A 207 10.54 17.62 24.28
CA ASN A 207 11.94 17.32 24.00
C ASN A 207 12.17 15.80 23.94
N SER A 208 13.27 15.41 23.31
CA SER A 208 13.78 14.04 23.31
C SER A 208 15.00 13.92 24.24
N ILE A 209 15.27 12.71 24.70
CA ILE A 209 16.49 12.36 25.44
C ILE A 209 17.74 12.67 24.61
N ARG A 210 18.87 12.91 25.28
CA ARG A 210 20.11 13.31 24.62
C ARG A 210 21.32 12.51 25.07
N THR A 211 21.26 11.91 26.26
CA THR A 211 22.39 11.16 26.79
C THR A 211 22.31 9.70 26.39
N LEU A 212 21.17 9.03 26.60
CA LEU A 212 21.00 7.62 26.24
C LEU A 212 20.90 7.40 24.72
N SER A 213 20.42 8.39 23.97
CA SER A 213 20.41 8.37 22.50
C SER A 213 21.76 8.76 21.87
N ASN A 214 22.80 8.93 22.67
CA ASN A 214 24.15 9.27 22.22
C ASN A 214 25.12 8.17 22.64
N ALA A 215 25.80 7.53 21.67
CA ALA A 215 26.76 6.48 21.93
C ALA A 215 27.86 6.90 22.93
N TYR A 216 28.32 8.15 22.87
CA TYR A 216 29.30 8.68 23.83
C TYR A 216 28.69 9.01 25.19
N GLY A 217 27.39 9.30 25.24
CA GLY A 217 26.65 9.42 26.50
C GLY A 217 26.60 8.09 27.24
N LEU A 218 26.25 7.01 26.53
CA LEU A 218 26.32 5.64 27.06
C LEU A 218 27.74 5.25 27.47
N ALA A 219 28.74 5.58 26.64
CA ALA A 219 30.14 5.30 26.96
C ALA A 219 30.60 6.02 28.24
N THR A 220 30.14 7.24 28.47
CA THR A 220 30.45 8.01 29.68
C THR A 220 29.78 7.42 30.91
N ILE A 221 28.50 7.05 30.81
CA ILE A 221 27.72 6.47 31.93
C ILE A 221 28.28 5.12 32.35
N PHE A 222 28.61 4.27 31.38
CA PHE A 222 29.02 2.89 31.62
C PHE A 222 30.53 2.67 31.57
N ASP A 223 31.34 3.73 31.48
CA ASP A 223 32.80 3.66 31.40
C ASP A 223 33.27 2.64 30.35
N LEU A 224 32.78 2.82 29.12
CA LEU A 224 33.04 1.91 28.00
C LEU A 224 34.32 2.29 27.26
N ASP A 225 35.08 1.29 26.84
CA ASP A 225 36.18 1.50 25.91
C ASP A 225 35.69 1.74 24.47
N ALA A 226 36.62 2.02 23.55
CA ALA A 226 36.29 2.30 22.16
C ALA A 226 35.66 1.11 21.41
N ALA A 227 35.97 -0.13 21.81
CA ALA A 227 35.39 -1.32 21.18
C ALA A 227 33.95 -1.52 21.66
N ALA A 228 33.71 -1.48 22.96
CA ALA A 228 32.39 -1.56 23.57
C ALA A 228 31.48 -0.40 23.13
N THR A 229 32.03 0.81 22.96
CA THR A 229 31.26 1.97 22.44
C THR A 229 30.76 1.75 21.01
N LYS A 230 31.51 1.02 20.17
CA LYS A 230 31.02 0.66 18.82
C LYS A 230 29.88 -0.33 18.89
N VAL A 231 29.97 -1.30 19.79
CA VAL A 231 28.94 -2.32 19.99
C VAL A 231 27.64 -1.67 20.48
N ILE A 232 27.68 -0.75 21.44
CA ILE A 232 26.47 -0.11 21.99
C ILE A 232 25.84 0.97 21.09
N SER A 233 26.48 1.33 19.97
CA SER A 233 26.00 2.40 19.07
C SER A 233 24.58 2.18 18.52
N PRO A 234 24.15 0.96 18.13
CA PRO A 234 22.78 0.70 17.72
C PRO A 234 21.76 0.94 18.85
N VAL A 235 22.12 0.67 20.12
CA VAL A 235 21.25 0.97 21.28
C VAL A 235 20.92 2.47 21.31
N ALA A 236 21.93 3.32 21.23
CA ALA A 236 21.73 4.77 21.19
C ALA A 236 20.90 5.21 19.98
N ARG A 237 21.11 4.59 18.81
CA ARG A 237 20.35 4.88 17.59
C ARG A 237 18.87 4.52 17.75
N ALA A 238 18.56 3.35 18.30
CA ALA A 238 17.18 2.89 18.51
C ALA A 238 16.39 3.80 19.47
N LEU A 239 17.08 4.48 20.40
CA LEU A 239 16.49 5.43 21.34
C LEU A 239 16.38 6.86 20.80
N THR A 240 16.79 7.12 19.56
CA THR A 240 16.77 8.46 18.98
C THR A 240 15.34 8.93 18.76
N GLY A 241 15.01 10.11 19.32
CA GLY A 241 13.68 10.71 19.21
C GLY A 241 12.78 10.43 20.41
N ASN A 242 13.09 9.40 21.20
CA ASN A 242 12.31 9.05 22.39
C ASN A 242 12.33 10.18 23.43
N ARG A 243 11.22 10.35 24.15
CA ARG A 243 11.15 11.21 25.32
C ARG A 243 11.72 10.53 26.57
N SER A 244 11.70 9.20 26.61
CA SER A 244 12.19 8.43 27.75
C SER A 244 12.79 7.09 27.34
N ALA A 245 13.77 6.61 28.11
CA ALA A 245 14.39 5.30 27.90
C ALA A 245 15.10 4.78 29.16
N VAL A 246 15.32 3.47 29.19
CA VAL A 246 16.23 2.78 30.12
C VAL A 246 17.28 2.03 29.33
N VAL A 247 18.54 2.10 29.78
CA VAL A 247 19.60 1.19 29.32
C VAL A 247 20.19 0.49 30.53
N VAL A 248 20.36 -0.83 30.44
CA VAL A 248 20.91 -1.68 31.50
C VAL A 248 22.21 -2.28 31.00
N ARG A 249 23.31 -2.10 31.73
CA ARG A 249 24.60 -2.69 31.40
C ARG A 249 24.62 -4.15 31.81
N THR A 250 24.35 -5.04 30.87
CA THR A 250 24.50 -6.48 31.05
C THR A 250 25.81 -6.99 30.42
N PRO A 251 26.31 -8.18 30.79
CA PRO A 251 27.61 -8.68 30.31
C PRO A 251 27.70 -8.92 28.80
N ALA A 252 26.60 -9.30 28.15
CA ALA A 252 26.54 -9.60 26.71
C ALA A 252 25.31 -8.97 26.01
N GLY A 253 24.67 -7.98 26.64
CA GLY A 253 23.50 -7.30 26.10
C GLY A 253 23.87 -6.36 24.97
N ASP A 254 23.16 -6.49 23.86
CA ASP A 254 23.34 -5.71 22.65
C ASP A 254 21.99 -5.50 21.95
N VAL A 255 21.94 -4.51 21.06
CA VAL A 255 20.86 -4.34 20.09
C VAL A 255 21.44 -4.45 18.70
N ALA A 256 20.91 -5.38 17.92
CA ALA A 256 21.40 -5.63 16.57
C ALA A 256 20.25 -5.60 15.57
N ASP A 257 20.42 -4.77 14.55
CA ASP A 257 19.66 -4.85 13.30
C ASP A 257 20.40 -5.85 12.41
N ARG A 258 19.74 -6.95 12.03
CA ARG A 258 20.34 -7.94 11.12
C ARG A 258 19.42 -8.25 9.96
N SER A 259 20.01 -8.57 8.82
CA SER A 259 19.23 -9.13 7.71
C SER A 259 18.79 -10.56 8.03
N ILE A 260 17.57 -10.89 7.67
CA ILE A 260 16.99 -12.23 7.79
C ILE A 260 16.83 -12.87 6.41
N PRO A 261 16.97 -14.21 6.30
CA PRO A 261 16.69 -14.90 5.05
C PRO A 261 15.23 -14.70 4.62
N ALA A 262 15.03 -14.14 3.43
CA ALA A 262 13.72 -13.93 2.81
C ALA A 262 13.47 -14.84 1.58
N GLY A 263 14.38 -15.79 1.37
CA GLY A 263 14.42 -16.69 0.23
C GLY A 263 14.80 -16.02 -1.08
N SER A 264 14.64 -16.77 -2.17
CA SER A 264 15.11 -16.39 -3.50
C SER A 264 14.03 -16.47 -4.58
N LEU A 265 14.25 -15.70 -5.64
CA LEU A 265 13.46 -15.69 -6.87
C LEU A 265 14.32 -16.18 -8.04
N GLU A 266 13.87 -17.20 -8.76
CA GLU A 266 14.43 -17.58 -10.06
C GLU A 266 13.64 -16.89 -11.17
N LEU A 267 14.29 -15.95 -11.84
CA LEU A 267 13.73 -15.19 -12.95
C LEU A 267 14.21 -15.81 -14.26
N SER A 268 13.27 -16.31 -15.06
CA SER A 268 13.53 -16.90 -16.37
C SER A 268 13.10 -15.95 -17.47
N GLY A 269 14.05 -15.44 -18.24
CA GLY A 269 13.81 -14.76 -19.51
C GLY A 269 13.89 -15.72 -20.69
N VAL A 270 13.58 -15.22 -21.89
CA VAL A 270 13.63 -16.02 -23.13
C VAL A 270 15.04 -16.59 -23.41
N HIS A 271 16.09 -15.87 -23.02
CA HIS A 271 17.48 -16.23 -23.34
C HIS A 271 18.37 -16.53 -22.13
N LYS A 272 17.92 -16.19 -20.92
CA LYS A 272 18.77 -16.28 -19.72
C LYS A 272 17.93 -16.44 -18.46
N ARG A 273 18.55 -17.01 -17.44
CA ARG A 273 17.97 -17.14 -16.11
C ARG A 273 18.87 -16.49 -15.08
N VAL A 274 18.28 -15.89 -14.07
CA VAL A 274 18.97 -15.21 -12.98
C VAL A 274 18.25 -15.53 -11.68
N THR A 275 19.00 -15.90 -10.65
CA THR A 275 18.48 -16.03 -9.29
C THR A 275 18.84 -14.77 -8.51
N VAL A 276 17.88 -14.21 -7.77
CA VAL A 276 18.08 -13.05 -6.90
C VAL A 276 17.54 -13.34 -5.50
N ASP A 277 18.31 -12.95 -4.49
CA ASP A 277 17.92 -13.05 -3.08
C ASP A 277 17.01 -11.86 -2.73
N VAL A 278 15.85 -12.15 -2.14
CA VAL A 278 14.84 -11.14 -1.78
C VAL A 278 15.36 -10.18 -0.71
N SER A 279 16.27 -10.63 0.17
CA SER A 279 16.88 -9.79 1.22
C SER A 279 17.73 -8.64 0.68
N ARG A 280 18.06 -8.65 -0.61
CA ARG A 280 18.81 -7.58 -1.26
C ARG A 280 17.98 -6.35 -1.63
N GLY A 281 16.66 -6.41 -1.45
CA GLY A 281 15.76 -5.28 -1.70
C GLY A 281 15.20 -5.23 -3.13
N ALA A 282 14.20 -4.38 -3.32
CA ALA A 282 13.49 -4.20 -4.58
C ALA A 282 14.35 -3.72 -5.75
N PRO A 283 15.31 -2.77 -5.62
CA PRO A 283 16.10 -2.30 -6.75
C PRO A 283 16.90 -3.41 -7.43
N GLU A 284 17.46 -4.33 -6.63
CA GLU A 284 18.23 -5.48 -7.08
C GLU A 284 17.35 -6.50 -7.81
N ILE A 285 16.14 -6.75 -7.28
CA ILE A 285 15.14 -7.59 -7.93
C ILE A 285 14.71 -6.97 -9.26
N MET A 286 14.36 -5.68 -9.28
CA MET A 286 13.93 -5.00 -10.50
C MET A 286 15.03 -4.92 -11.56
N SER A 287 16.28 -4.70 -11.15
CA SER A 287 17.43 -4.79 -12.05
C SER A 287 17.59 -6.20 -12.63
N ALA A 288 17.32 -7.24 -11.84
CA ALA A 288 17.34 -8.62 -12.33
C ALA A 288 16.22 -8.91 -13.34
N VAL A 289 14.99 -8.39 -13.09
CA VAL A 289 13.85 -8.45 -14.02
C VAL A 289 14.20 -7.76 -15.34
N GLU A 290 14.72 -6.53 -15.29
CA GLU A 290 15.15 -5.78 -16.48
C GLU A 290 16.25 -6.50 -17.25
N ARG A 291 17.21 -7.13 -16.55
CA ARG A 291 18.21 -7.95 -17.21
C ARG A 291 17.49 -9.04 -18.01
N VAL A 292 16.67 -9.89 -17.39
CA VAL A 292 16.08 -11.07 -18.05
C VAL A 292 14.99 -10.74 -19.08
N ALA A 293 14.59 -9.49 -19.22
CA ALA A 293 13.54 -9.07 -20.14
C ALA A 293 13.76 -9.58 -21.60
N PRO A 294 12.70 -10.03 -22.30
CA PRO A 294 11.34 -10.21 -21.81
C PRO A 294 11.25 -11.41 -20.84
N LEU A 295 10.59 -11.17 -19.70
CA LEU A 295 10.38 -12.17 -18.66
C LEU A 295 9.44 -13.26 -19.18
N ALA A 296 9.86 -14.51 -19.05
CA ALA A 296 9.13 -15.68 -19.51
C ALA A 296 8.47 -16.42 -18.34
N ASP A 297 9.13 -16.48 -17.18
CA ASP A 297 8.57 -17.08 -15.98
C ASP A 297 9.29 -16.65 -14.68
N VAL A 298 8.63 -16.84 -13.53
CA VAL A 298 9.18 -16.58 -12.19
C VAL A 298 8.87 -17.71 -11.22
N ALA A 299 9.88 -18.33 -10.62
CA ALA A 299 9.70 -19.25 -9.50
C ALA A 299 10.19 -18.61 -8.19
N GLY A 300 9.47 -18.88 -7.09
CA GLY A 300 9.88 -18.47 -5.76
C GLY A 300 10.23 -19.67 -4.88
N GLU A 301 11.09 -19.44 -3.90
CA GLU A 301 11.53 -20.47 -2.96
C GLU A 301 10.36 -21.01 -2.11
N ALA A 302 10.24 -22.34 -2.04
CA ALA A 302 9.18 -22.99 -1.28
C ALA A 302 9.30 -22.72 0.21
N GLY A 303 8.16 -22.44 0.88
CA GLY A 303 8.12 -22.12 2.31
C GLY A 303 8.23 -20.63 2.63
N THR A 304 8.45 -19.78 1.63
CA THR A 304 8.37 -18.30 1.77
C THR A 304 6.98 -17.78 1.41
N ASN A 305 6.61 -16.60 1.90
CA ASN A 305 5.38 -15.91 1.49
C ASN A 305 5.40 -15.62 -0.02
N THR A 306 6.58 -15.25 -0.54
CA THR A 306 6.78 -15.00 -1.97
C THR A 306 6.56 -16.24 -2.83
N GLY A 307 7.17 -17.37 -2.46
CA GLY A 307 6.98 -18.65 -3.15
C GLY A 307 5.55 -19.15 -3.07
N GLY A 308 4.91 -19.03 -1.90
CA GLY A 308 3.49 -19.34 -1.73
C GLY A 308 2.57 -18.49 -2.62
N MET A 309 2.83 -17.17 -2.69
CA MET A 309 2.06 -16.27 -3.56
C MET A 309 2.20 -16.63 -5.04
N ILE A 310 3.41 -16.88 -5.52
CA ILE A 310 3.64 -17.28 -6.92
C ILE A 310 2.90 -18.59 -7.22
N ALA A 311 2.97 -19.58 -6.33
CA ALA A 311 2.26 -20.85 -6.50
C ALA A 311 0.73 -20.66 -6.52
N ASN A 312 0.18 -19.85 -5.62
CA ASN A 312 -1.26 -19.60 -5.53
C ASN A 312 -1.82 -18.88 -6.76
N VAL A 313 -1.09 -17.90 -7.31
CA VAL A 313 -1.50 -17.21 -8.53
C VAL A 313 -1.53 -18.18 -9.71
N ARG A 314 -0.51 -19.06 -9.82
CA ARG A 314 -0.48 -20.09 -10.86
C ARG A 314 -1.62 -21.09 -10.73
N HIS A 315 -1.88 -21.57 -9.51
CA HIS A 315 -2.98 -22.50 -9.25
C HIS A 315 -4.33 -21.89 -9.62
N SER A 316 -4.58 -20.67 -9.17
CA SER A 316 -5.82 -19.94 -9.46
C SER A 316 -6.02 -19.77 -10.97
N MET A 317 -4.96 -19.46 -11.72
CA MET A 317 -5.06 -19.35 -13.17
C MET A 317 -5.24 -20.71 -13.86
N ALA A 318 -4.56 -21.75 -13.41
CA ALA A 318 -4.70 -23.10 -13.95
C ALA A 318 -6.15 -23.60 -13.79
N GLU A 319 -6.74 -23.44 -12.60
CA GLU A 319 -8.14 -23.77 -12.34
C GLU A 319 -9.11 -22.96 -13.20
N LEU A 320 -8.85 -21.65 -13.36
CA LEU A 320 -9.70 -20.76 -14.14
C LEU A 320 -9.71 -21.12 -15.63
N SER A 321 -8.54 -21.44 -16.16
CA SER A 321 -8.32 -21.67 -17.59
C SER A 321 -8.46 -23.13 -18.01
N GLY A 322 -8.55 -24.06 -17.04
CA GLY A 322 -8.54 -25.50 -17.31
C GLY A 322 -7.19 -26.00 -17.86
N HIS A 323 -6.13 -25.18 -17.77
CA HIS A 323 -4.79 -25.56 -18.19
C HIS A 323 -4.06 -26.36 -17.11
N VAL A 324 -3.03 -27.11 -17.53
CA VAL A 324 -2.11 -27.75 -16.59
C VAL A 324 -1.24 -26.66 -15.94
N LEU A 325 -1.00 -26.77 -14.64
CA LEU A 325 -0.16 -25.85 -13.86
C LEU A 325 1.19 -25.51 -14.51
N ALA A 326 1.80 -26.48 -15.21
CA ALA A 326 3.10 -26.31 -15.88
C ALA A 326 3.06 -25.32 -17.06
N ASP A 327 1.88 -25.07 -17.63
CA ASP A 327 1.71 -24.16 -18.78
C ASP A 327 1.39 -22.72 -18.34
N VAL A 328 1.24 -22.50 -17.03
CA VAL A 328 0.88 -21.21 -16.45
C VAL A 328 2.14 -20.48 -15.96
N CYS A 329 2.57 -19.46 -16.69
CA CYS A 329 3.78 -18.70 -16.38
C CYS A 329 3.50 -17.28 -15.84
N ILE A 330 4.35 -16.82 -14.92
CA ILE A 330 4.36 -15.43 -14.44
C ILE A 330 5.04 -14.54 -15.50
N GLN A 331 4.32 -13.55 -16.02
CA GLN A 331 4.80 -12.72 -17.14
C GLN A 331 5.37 -11.36 -16.73
N ASP A 332 4.99 -10.85 -15.56
CA ASP A 332 5.60 -9.65 -14.97
C ASP A 332 5.67 -9.74 -13.45
N LEU A 333 6.63 -9.00 -12.89
CA LEU A 333 6.87 -8.86 -11.46
C LEU A 333 7.21 -7.39 -11.14
N LEU A 334 6.62 -6.85 -10.08
CA LEU A 334 7.03 -5.58 -9.48
C LEU A 334 7.45 -5.82 -8.03
N ALA A 335 8.63 -5.35 -7.66
CA ALA A 335 9.14 -5.31 -6.30
C ALA A 335 9.15 -3.88 -5.78
N VAL A 336 8.74 -3.69 -4.53
CA VAL A 336 8.70 -2.39 -3.85
C VAL A 336 9.23 -2.53 -2.43
N ASP A 337 10.23 -1.74 -2.07
CA ASP A 337 10.70 -1.64 -0.69
C ASP A 337 9.67 -0.92 0.18
N THR A 338 9.46 -1.42 1.39
CA THR A 338 8.56 -0.84 2.37
C THR A 338 9.05 -1.09 3.79
N PHE A 339 8.33 -0.55 4.77
CA PHE A 339 8.55 -0.80 6.18
C PHE A 339 7.34 -1.48 6.79
N VAL A 340 7.58 -2.38 7.75
CA VAL A 340 6.53 -3.05 8.51
C VAL A 340 6.84 -2.89 9.99
N PRO A 341 5.89 -2.42 10.82
CA PRO A 341 6.06 -2.42 12.27
C PRO A 341 6.10 -3.87 12.77
N GLN A 342 7.17 -4.23 13.46
CA GLN A 342 7.36 -5.54 14.07
C GLN A 342 7.70 -5.39 15.55
N GLU A 343 7.21 -6.31 16.37
CA GLU A 343 7.65 -6.40 17.76
C GLU A 343 9.14 -6.76 17.81
N VAL A 344 9.89 -5.99 18.60
CA VAL A 344 11.33 -6.22 18.77
C VAL A 344 11.53 -7.46 19.62
N ARG A 345 12.23 -8.47 19.07
CA ARG A 345 12.50 -9.71 19.79
C ARG A 345 13.37 -9.42 21.00
N GLY A 346 12.90 -9.86 22.18
CA GLY A 346 13.60 -9.64 23.45
C GLY A 346 13.29 -8.32 24.15
N GLY A 347 12.48 -7.44 23.55
CA GLY A 347 11.98 -6.22 24.21
C GLY A 347 11.16 -6.53 25.46
N VAL A 348 11.19 -5.65 26.46
CA VAL A 348 10.53 -5.87 27.76
C VAL A 348 9.28 -5.02 27.95
N ALA A 349 9.00 -4.07 27.06
CA ALA A 349 7.87 -3.16 27.17
C ALA A 349 6.98 -3.12 25.92
N GLY A 350 7.12 -4.10 25.02
CA GLY A 350 6.36 -4.14 23.77
C GLY A 350 6.92 -3.18 22.73
N GLU A 351 8.24 -3.04 22.69
CA GLU A 351 8.95 -2.23 21.71
C GLU A 351 8.61 -2.66 20.28
N VAL A 352 8.37 -1.67 19.41
CA VAL A 352 8.07 -1.89 18.00
C VAL A 352 9.11 -1.16 17.17
N ALA A 353 9.70 -1.85 16.20
CA ALA A 353 10.62 -1.28 15.22
C ALA A 353 10.01 -1.35 13.82
N LEU A 354 10.40 -0.40 12.96
CA LEU A 354 10.06 -0.45 11.55
C LEU A 354 11.11 -1.28 10.83
N GLU A 355 10.76 -2.51 10.46
CA GLU A 355 11.63 -3.41 9.73
C GLU A 355 11.53 -3.20 8.23
N ASN A 356 12.65 -3.36 7.53
CA ASN A 356 12.66 -3.34 6.08
C ASN A 356 11.93 -4.56 5.56
N ALA A 357 11.11 -4.36 4.53
CA ALA A 357 10.40 -5.40 3.85
C ALA A 357 10.35 -5.15 2.35
N VAL A 358 10.18 -6.23 1.58
CA VAL A 358 9.97 -6.17 0.14
C VAL A 358 8.57 -6.68 -0.16
N ALA A 359 7.74 -5.82 -0.74
CA ALA A 359 6.45 -6.19 -1.31
C ALA A 359 6.64 -6.61 -2.77
N LEU A 360 5.99 -7.70 -3.16
CA LEU A 360 6.02 -8.22 -4.52
C LEU A 360 4.61 -8.31 -5.08
N ALA A 361 4.42 -7.83 -6.30
CA ALA A 361 3.25 -8.11 -7.12
C ALA A 361 3.66 -8.94 -8.34
N ALA A 362 2.95 -10.02 -8.60
CA ALA A 362 3.16 -10.90 -9.75
C ALA A 362 1.90 -10.95 -10.61
N MET A 363 2.07 -11.10 -11.92
CA MET A 363 0.96 -11.16 -12.87
C MET A 363 1.07 -12.38 -13.78
N VAL A 364 -0.06 -13.08 -13.95
CA VAL A 364 -0.22 -14.20 -14.88
C VAL A 364 -1.29 -13.86 -15.91
N ARG A 365 -1.05 -14.28 -17.16
CA ARG A 365 -1.97 -14.14 -18.28
C ARG A 365 -2.01 -15.42 -19.11
N THR A 366 -3.19 -15.78 -19.61
CA THR A 366 -3.37 -16.90 -20.55
C THR A 366 -3.30 -16.43 -22.01
N ARG A 367 -3.01 -17.36 -22.92
CA ARG A 367 -2.99 -17.07 -24.36
C ARG A 367 -4.37 -17.18 -25.03
N GLU A 368 -5.29 -17.93 -24.44
CA GLU A 368 -6.62 -18.18 -25.01
C GLU A 368 -7.70 -17.40 -24.26
N SER A 369 -8.62 -16.80 -25.02
CA SER A 369 -9.78 -16.06 -24.51
C SER A 369 -11.04 -16.93 -24.51
N GLY A 370 -11.72 -17.04 -23.37
CA GLY A 370 -13.03 -17.72 -23.24
C GLY A 370 -14.19 -16.94 -23.87
N MET A 371 -13.89 -15.83 -24.56
CA MET A 371 -14.86 -14.80 -24.93
C MET A 371 -15.89 -15.24 -25.97
N ARG A 372 -15.59 -16.25 -26.79
CA ARG A 372 -16.58 -16.80 -27.72
C ARG A 372 -17.75 -17.45 -26.99
N ALA A 373 -17.46 -18.25 -25.96
CA ALA A 373 -18.48 -18.88 -25.12
C ALA A 373 -19.30 -17.81 -24.36
N VAL A 374 -18.63 -16.76 -23.86
CA VAL A 374 -19.31 -15.63 -23.20
C VAL A 374 -20.23 -14.91 -24.18
N ALA A 375 -19.79 -14.64 -25.41
CA ALA A 375 -20.58 -13.97 -26.44
C ALA A 375 -21.86 -14.76 -26.79
N ASP A 376 -21.74 -16.08 -26.95
CA ASP A 376 -22.88 -16.95 -27.25
C ASP A 376 -23.93 -16.94 -26.12
N GLU A 377 -23.49 -17.00 -24.86
CA GLU A 377 -24.38 -16.95 -23.69
C GLU A 377 -24.99 -15.56 -23.47
N VAL A 378 -24.22 -14.48 -23.67
CA VAL A 378 -24.75 -13.10 -23.65
C VAL A 378 -25.84 -12.93 -24.71
N ARG A 379 -25.64 -13.47 -25.91
CA ARG A 379 -26.65 -13.44 -26.98
C ARG A 379 -27.92 -14.16 -26.55
N ALA A 380 -27.82 -15.36 -25.99
CA ALA A 380 -28.96 -16.12 -25.49
C ALA A 380 -29.71 -15.35 -24.38
N ARG A 381 -28.96 -14.78 -23.43
CA ARG A 381 -29.49 -14.01 -22.30
C ARG A 381 -30.23 -12.73 -22.73
N LEU A 382 -29.73 -12.01 -23.73
CA LEU A 382 -30.35 -10.79 -24.26
C LEU A 382 -31.59 -11.11 -25.10
N ARG A 383 -31.54 -12.18 -25.92
CA ARG A 383 -32.72 -12.65 -26.65
C ARG A 383 -33.85 -13.06 -25.71
N ALA A 384 -33.53 -13.79 -24.63
CA ALA A 384 -34.50 -14.12 -23.59
C ALA A 384 -35.10 -12.89 -22.88
N ALA A 385 -34.41 -11.75 -22.89
CA ALA A 385 -34.87 -10.49 -22.32
C ALA A 385 -35.66 -9.61 -23.32
N GLY A 386 -35.84 -10.03 -24.58
CA GLY A 386 -36.62 -9.33 -25.60
C GLY A 386 -35.81 -8.65 -26.72
N ALA A 387 -34.50 -8.91 -26.83
CA ALA A 387 -33.67 -8.46 -27.96
C ALA A 387 -33.62 -9.53 -29.07
N ASP A 388 -34.74 -9.84 -29.71
CA ASP A 388 -34.87 -11.03 -30.61
C ASP A 388 -33.85 -11.07 -31.76
N ARG A 389 -33.39 -9.91 -32.22
CA ARG A 389 -32.55 -9.75 -33.42
C ARG A 389 -31.08 -9.44 -33.12
N VAL A 390 -30.72 -9.35 -31.84
CA VAL A 390 -29.36 -8.95 -31.46
C VAL A 390 -28.36 -10.01 -31.91
N GLU A 391 -27.26 -9.56 -32.51
CA GLU A 391 -26.04 -10.33 -32.65
C GLU A 391 -25.02 -9.88 -31.61
N VAL A 392 -24.16 -10.81 -31.20
CA VAL A 392 -23.08 -10.54 -30.25
C VAL A 392 -21.78 -11.00 -30.89
N MET A 393 -20.82 -10.09 -31.00
CA MET A 393 -19.52 -10.35 -31.60
C MET A 393 -18.42 -10.02 -30.60
N VAL A 394 -17.37 -10.83 -30.60
CA VAL A 394 -16.11 -10.45 -29.96
C VAL A 394 -15.35 -9.57 -30.95
N GLY A 395 -15.12 -8.32 -30.59
CA GLY A 395 -14.44 -7.33 -31.42
C GLY A 395 -13.24 -6.74 -30.70
N GLY A 396 -12.14 -6.54 -31.43
CA GLY A 396 -11.00 -5.72 -31.02
C GLY A 396 -10.15 -6.25 -29.86
N VAL A 397 -8.85 -5.99 -29.95
CA VAL A 397 -7.92 -6.20 -28.83
C VAL A 397 -8.13 -5.07 -27.81
N GLU A 398 -8.24 -5.40 -26.52
CA GLU A 398 -8.52 -4.46 -25.42
C GLU A 398 -7.67 -3.17 -25.50
N ALA A 399 -6.36 -3.33 -25.68
CA ALA A 399 -5.42 -2.22 -25.79
C ALA A 399 -5.65 -1.30 -27.01
N GLU A 400 -5.99 -1.87 -28.17
CA GLU A 400 -6.34 -1.08 -29.36
C GLU A 400 -7.61 -0.26 -29.12
N MET A 401 -8.63 -0.92 -28.57
CA MET A 401 -9.90 -0.28 -28.28
C MET A 401 -9.73 0.83 -27.22
N ALA A 402 -8.91 0.60 -26.19
CA ALA A 402 -8.56 1.62 -25.21
C ALA A 402 -7.92 2.85 -25.87
N ALA A 403 -6.94 2.67 -26.76
CA ALA A 403 -6.29 3.77 -27.47
C ALA A 403 -7.26 4.53 -28.41
N LEU A 404 -8.13 3.82 -29.12
CA LEU A 404 -9.17 4.44 -29.96
C LEU A 404 -10.19 5.23 -29.16
N GLY A 405 -10.61 4.72 -27.99
CA GLY A 405 -11.45 5.45 -27.07
C GLY A 405 -10.76 6.68 -26.49
N ALA A 406 -9.49 6.54 -26.08
CA ALA A 406 -8.69 7.62 -25.54
C ALA A 406 -8.51 8.79 -26.51
N LEU A 407 -8.37 8.52 -27.82
CA LEU A 407 -8.32 9.55 -28.87
C LEU A 407 -9.58 10.43 -28.95
N THR A 408 -10.70 10.01 -28.34
CA THR A 408 -11.88 10.87 -28.23
C THR A 408 -11.78 11.90 -27.11
N THR A 409 -10.69 11.86 -26.33
CA THR A 409 -10.37 12.89 -25.34
C THR A 409 -9.98 14.19 -26.03
N PRO A 410 -10.64 15.32 -25.73
CA PRO A 410 -10.31 16.60 -26.33
C PRO A 410 -8.85 17.00 -26.08
N GLY A 411 -8.16 17.46 -27.13
CA GLY A 411 -6.77 17.92 -27.05
C GLY A 411 -5.71 16.81 -27.18
N THR A 412 -6.12 15.57 -27.46
CA THR A 412 -5.20 14.46 -27.76
C THR A 412 -5.03 14.26 -29.26
N ASP A 413 -3.87 13.76 -29.67
CA ASP A 413 -3.60 13.31 -31.04
C ASP A 413 -2.54 12.19 -31.04
N LYS A 414 -2.30 11.59 -32.20
CA LYS A 414 -1.21 10.62 -32.41
C LYS A 414 0.15 11.33 -32.48
N PRO A 415 1.25 10.71 -32.01
CA PRO A 415 1.30 9.43 -31.29
C PRO A 415 0.81 9.55 -29.85
N LEU A 416 -0.04 8.60 -29.46
CA LEU A 416 -0.71 8.55 -28.15
C LEU A 416 -0.27 7.31 -27.39
N VAL A 417 -0.06 7.42 -26.09
CA VAL A 417 0.02 6.26 -25.20
C VAL A 417 -1.10 6.34 -24.16
N VAL A 418 -1.75 5.22 -23.92
CA VAL A 418 -2.70 5.04 -22.84
C VAL A 418 -2.01 4.30 -21.71
N LEU A 419 -2.25 4.75 -20.48
CA LEU A 419 -1.97 3.98 -19.26
C LEU A 419 -3.31 3.67 -18.58
N ASP A 420 -3.71 2.41 -18.57
CA ASP A 420 -4.87 1.94 -17.82
C ASP A 420 -4.45 1.51 -16.41
N LEU A 421 -4.94 2.24 -15.42
CA LEU A 421 -4.56 2.13 -14.02
C LEU A 421 -5.64 1.33 -13.27
N GLY A 422 -5.44 0.00 -13.22
CA GLY A 422 -6.36 -0.94 -12.60
C GLY A 422 -6.12 -1.19 -11.09
N GLY A 423 -6.80 -2.21 -10.55
CA GLY A 423 -6.55 -2.72 -9.19
C GLY A 423 -5.32 -3.65 -9.13
N GLY A 424 -5.28 -4.67 -10.00
CA GLY A 424 -4.22 -5.69 -10.02
C GLY A 424 -3.06 -5.42 -10.99
N SER A 425 -3.30 -4.69 -12.07
CA SER A 425 -2.34 -4.46 -13.16
C SER A 425 -2.32 -3.01 -13.63
N THR A 426 -1.18 -2.60 -14.18
CA THR A 426 -1.02 -1.36 -14.93
C THR A 426 -0.76 -1.74 -16.38
N ASP A 427 -1.69 -1.39 -17.26
CA ASP A 427 -1.62 -1.75 -18.67
C ASP A 427 -1.32 -0.51 -19.52
N ALA A 428 -0.59 -0.70 -20.62
CA ALA A 428 -0.19 0.38 -21.49
C ALA A 428 -0.37 0.01 -22.96
N ALA A 429 -0.87 0.96 -23.74
CA ALA A 429 -1.11 0.80 -25.17
C ALA A 429 -0.60 2.03 -25.93
N SER A 430 0.29 1.86 -26.90
CA SER A 430 0.64 2.92 -27.85
C SER A 430 -0.19 2.85 -29.11
N LEU A 431 -0.47 4.02 -29.66
CA LEU A 431 -0.99 4.21 -30.99
C LEU A 431 -0.07 5.16 -31.75
N ALA A 432 0.70 4.59 -32.66
CA ALA A 432 1.61 5.32 -33.53
C ALA A 432 0.84 6.09 -34.63
N VAL A 433 1.54 7.03 -35.28
CA VAL A 433 0.99 7.87 -36.35
C VAL A 433 0.47 7.02 -37.52
N ASP A 434 1.21 5.97 -37.89
CA ASP A 434 0.87 5.01 -38.93
C ASP A 434 -0.25 4.01 -38.52
N GLY A 435 -0.69 4.07 -37.26
CA GLY A 435 -1.68 3.14 -36.71
C GLY A 435 -1.10 1.87 -36.12
N GLY A 436 0.24 1.73 -36.04
CA GLY A 436 0.87 0.64 -35.31
C GLY A 436 0.54 0.68 -33.81
N ILE A 437 0.34 -0.49 -33.21
CA ILE A 437 -0.07 -0.64 -31.81
C ILE A 437 0.94 -1.50 -31.06
N GLY A 438 1.42 -0.98 -29.93
CA GLY A 438 2.25 -1.71 -28.97
C GLY A 438 1.51 -1.83 -27.65
N THR A 439 1.71 -2.94 -26.94
CA THR A 439 1.02 -3.21 -25.67
C THR A 439 1.97 -3.74 -24.63
N VAL A 440 1.83 -3.28 -23.40
CA VAL A 440 2.58 -3.78 -22.23
C VAL A 440 1.61 -3.96 -21.08
N HIS A 441 1.80 -5.03 -20.31
CA HIS A 441 1.01 -5.34 -19.13
C HIS A 441 1.97 -5.52 -17.97
N LEU A 442 1.76 -4.79 -16.88
CA LEU A 442 2.65 -4.80 -15.71
C LEU A 442 1.90 -5.21 -14.45
N ALA A 443 2.59 -5.96 -13.60
CA ALA A 443 2.11 -6.30 -12.27
C ALA A 443 2.16 -5.09 -11.34
N GLY A 444 1.22 -5.03 -10.41
CA GLY A 444 1.16 -3.99 -9.38
C GLY A 444 0.36 -2.78 -9.85
N ALA A 445 -0.74 -2.52 -9.15
CA ALA A 445 -1.50 -1.30 -9.30
C ALA A 445 -2.20 -0.95 -7.97
N GLY A 446 -3.48 -0.61 -7.99
CA GLY A 446 -4.21 -0.11 -6.83
C GLY A 446 -4.15 -1.01 -5.59
N ASP A 447 -4.20 -2.33 -5.75
CA ASP A 447 -4.24 -3.28 -4.62
C ASP A 447 -2.89 -3.35 -3.89
N LEU A 448 -1.78 -3.17 -4.62
CA LEU A 448 -0.45 -3.12 -4.04
C LEU A 448 -0.28 -1.84 -3.21
N VAL A 449 -0.78 -0.71 -3.71
CA VAL A 449 -0.79 0.55 -2.94
C VAL A 449 -1.55 0.37 -1.63
N THR A 450 -2.72 -0.26 -1.68
CA THR A 450 -3.55 -0.53 -0.48
C THR A 450 -2.81 -1.40 0.52
N LYS A 451 -2.15 -2.48 0.08
CA LYS A 451 -1.32 -3.33 0.96
C LYS A 451 -0.12 -2.61 1.55
N LEU A 452 0.54 -1.74 0.78
CA LEU A 452 1.68 -0.96 1.27
C LEU A 452 1.25 0.02 2.37
N ILE A 453 0.09 0.66 2.21
CA ILE A 453 -0.49 1.56 3.22
C ILE A 453 -0.85 0.79 4.49
N ASP A 454 -1.55 -0.35 4.34
CA ASP A 454 -1.95 -1.21 5.46
C ASP A 454 -0.75 -1.67 6.28
N ALA A 455 0.29 -2.17 5.60
CA ALA A 455 1.50 -2.69 6.24
C ALA A 455 2.33 -1.59 6.91
N GLU A 456 2.60 -0.47 6.24
CA GLU A 456 3.47 0.58 6.78
C GLU A 456 2.81 1.36 7.94
N LEU A 457 1.48 1.40 7.99
CA LEU A 457 0.72 2.01 9.08
C LEU A 457 0.27 1.01 10.17
N GLY A 458 0.50 -0.30 9.97
CA GLY A 458 0.09 -1.37 10.89
C GLY A 458 -1.41 -1.35 11.18
N LEU A 459 -2.26 -1.31 10.14
CA LEU A 459 -3.71 -1.16 10.31
C LEU A 459 -4.45 -2.49 10.46
N ASP A 460 -3.93 -3.57 9.88
CA ASP A 460 -4.59 -4.87 9.74
C ASP A 460 -6.04 -4.75 9.20
N ASN A 461 -6.25 -3.78 8.29
CA ASN A 461 -7.56 -3.44 7.75
C ASN A 461 -7.42 -2.85 6.33
N LEU A 462 -7.53 -3.73 5.33
CA LEU A 462 -7.43 -3.36 3.92
C LEU A 462 -8.55 -2.41 3.46
N GLU A 463 -9.75 -2.48 4.04
CA GLU A 463 -10.84 -1.56 3.69
C GLU A 463 -10.50 -0.13 4.14
N LEU A 464 -9.97 0.01 5.36
CA LEU A 464 -9.52 1.30 5.86
C LEU A 464 -8.29 1.81 5.09
N ALA A 465 -7.36 0.93 4.70
CA ALA A 465 -6.23 1.30 3.86
C ALA A 465 -6.68 1.77 2.46
N GLU A 466 -7.72 1.16 1.89
CA GLU A 466 -8.34 1.58 0.64
C GLU A 466 -9.00 2.95 0.78
N ASP A 467 -9.70 3.20 1.89
CA ASP A 467 -10.27 4.50 2.21
C ASP A 467 -9.18 5.58 2.36
N ILE A 468 -8.08 5.27 3.04
CA ILE A 468 -6.92 6.16 3.17
C ILE A 468 -6.34 6.45 1.78
N LYS A 469 -6.19 5.43 0.92
CA LYS A 469 -5.68 5.59 -0.45
C LYS A 469 -6.52 6.59 -1.23
N ARG A 470 -7.85 6.43 -1.20
CA ARG A 470 -8.79 7.15 -2.08
C ARG A 470 -9.30 8.47 -1.53
N SER A 471 -9.13 8.74 -0.24
CA SER A 471 -9.75 9.89 0.43
C SER A 471 -8.72 10.87 0.98
N PRO A 472 -9.02 12.19 0.95
CA PRO A 472 -8.29 13.17 1.73
C PRO A 472 -8.35 12.87 3.24
N LEU A 473 -7.39 13.39 3.99
CA LEU A 473 -7.33 13.25 5.44
C LEU A 473 -7.80 14.51 6.16
N GLY A 474 -8.27 14.32 7.38
CA GLY A 474 -8.51 15.39 8.34
C GLY A 474 -8.09 15.00 9.75
N LYS A 475 -7.95 16.01 10.62
CA LYS A 475 -7.74 15.86 12.06
C LYS A 475 -8.94 16.46 12.79
N ALA A 476 -9.68 15.64 13.51
CA ALA A 476 -10.72 16.14 14.41
C ALA A 476 -10.06 16.83 15.60
N GLU A 477 -10.18 18.15 15.68
CA GLU A 477 -9.60 18.96 16.76
C GLU A 477 -10.62 19.23 17.87
N SER A 478 -11.91 19.14 17.56
CA SER A 478 -13.00 19.18 18.53
C SER A 478 -14.17 18.30 18.05
N PHE A 479 -15.27 18.27 18.80
CA PHE A 479 -16.51 17.65 18.34
C PHE A 479 -17.22 18.42 17.21
N PHE A 480 -16.81 19.64 16.89
CA PHE A 480 -17.52 20.49 15.93
C PHE A 480 -16.65 20.99 14.79
N HIS A 481 -15.35 20.64 14.75
CA HIS A 481 -14.51 20.99 13.62
C HIS A 481 -13.38 19.99 13.34
N VAL A 482 -13.05 19.89 12.05
CA VAL A 482 -11.95 19.09 11.51
C VAL A 482 -11.02 20.00 10.71
N ARG A 483 -9.71 19.85 10.91
CA ARG A 483 -8.69 20.47 10.07
C ARG A 483 -8.26 19.50 8.98
N LEU A 484 -8.41 19.90 7.72
CA LEU A 484 -8.03 19.12 6.55
C LEU A 484 -6.53 19.09 6.34
N GLU A 485 -6.04 18.11 5.57
CA GLU A 485 -4.62 17.98 5.21
C GLU A 485 -4.06 19.15 4.38
N ASN A 486 -4.94 19.95 3.77
CA ASN A 486 -4.58 21.20 3.09
C ASN A 486 -4.64 22.44 4.01
N GLY A 487 -4.92 22.26 5.30
CA GLY A 487 -5.01 23.32 6.31
C GLY A 487 -6.40 23.95 6.47
N THR A 488 -7.34 23.67 5.56
CA THR A 488 -8.72 24.17 5.64
C THR A 488 -9.42 23.66 6.90
N VAL A 489 -10.24 24.49 7.55
CA VAL A 489 -11.05 24.07 8.70
C VAL A 489 -12.50 23.91 8.26
N MET A 490 -13.08 22.75 8.57
CA MET A 490 -14.48 22.44 8.34
C MET A 490 -15.23 22.41 9.67
N PHE A 491 -16.36 23.11 9.75
CA PHE A 491 -17.24 23.15 10.92
C PHE A 491 -18.49 22.29 10.68
N PHE A 492 -19.01 21.69 11.75
CA PHE A 492 -20.18 20.83 11.74
C PHE A 492 -21.26 21.38 12.69
N GLU A 493 -22.52 21.34 12.28
CA GLU A 493 -23.65 21.74 13.13
C GLU A 493 -23.97 20.70 14.21
N LYS A 494 -23.72 19.42 13.90
CA LYS A 494 -23.91 18.29 14.80
C LYS A 494 -22.55 17.80 15.32
N PRO A 495 -22.48 17.32 16.57
CA PRO A 495 -21.24 16.80 17.10
C PRO A 495 -20.78 15.57 16.30
N LEU A 496 -19.48 15.49 16.07
CA LEU A 496 -18.82 14.34 15.48
C LEU A 496 -19.00 13.09 16.37
N PRO A 497 -18.98 11.88 15.79
CA PRO A 497 -18.95 10.64 16.57
C PRO A 497 -17.80 10.63 17.58
N ALA A 498 -18.05 10.08 18.76
CA ALA A 498 -17.03 10.01 19.83
C ALA A 498 -15.75 9.28 19.38
N ALA A 499 -15.88 8.27 18.51
CA ALA A 499 -14.74 7.54 17.95
C ALA A 499 -13.81 8.41 17.09
N SER A 500 -14.31 9.51 16.53
CA SER A 500 -13.52 10.44 15.70
C SER A 500 -12.77 11.48 16.53
N PHE A 501 -13.14 11.69 17.80
CA PHE A 501 -12.58 12.76 18.63
C PHE A 501 -11.05 12.64 18.75
N ALA A 502 -10.35 13.74 18.47
CA ALA A 502 -8.88 13.82 18.51
C ALA A 502 -8.17 12.78 17.61
N ARG A 503 -8.84 12.16 16.63
CA ARG A 503 -8.26 11.20 15.68
C ARG A 503 -8.00 11.81 14.32
N VAL A 504 -7.09 11.18 13.58
CA VAL A 504 -7.00 11.39 12.12
C VAL A 504 -8.16 10.62 11.50
N VAL A 505 -8.81 11.22 10.52
CA VAL A 505 -9.99 10.66 9.85
C VAL A 505 -9.78 10.69 8.34
N THR A 506 -10.33 9.71 7.63
CA THR A 506 -10.55 9.82 6.18
C THR A 506 -11.83 10.62 5.92
N LEU A 507 -11.86 11.34 4.81
CA LEU A 507 -13.02 12.13 4.37
C LEU A 507 -13.58 11.52 3.09
N ALA A 508 -14.35 10.46 3.26
CA ALA A 508 -15.03 9.80 2.15
C ALA A 508 -16.30 10.56 1.77
N GLU A 509 -16.81 10.31 0.56
CA GLU A 509 -18.00 10.97 0.00
C GLU A 509 -19.24 10.87 0.90
N TYR A 510 -19.37 9.77 1.65
CA TYR A 510 -20.53 9.47 2.50
C TYR A 510 -20.23 9.45 4.01
N GLY A 511 -19.02 9.83 4.44
CA GLY A 511 -18.70 9.77 5.87
C GLY A 511 -17.25 10.03 6.24
N MET A 512 -17.01 10.01 7.56
CA MET A 512 -15.68 10.10 8.17
C MET A 512 -15.36 8.81 8.90
N ASN A 513 -14.24 8.17 8.55
CA ASN A 513 -13.76 6.98 9.24
C ASN A 513 -12.52 7.33 10.08
N ALA A 514 -12.59 7.05 11.38
CA ALA A 514 -11.47 7.28 12.28
C ALA A 514 -10.38 6.24 12.05
N ILE A 515 -9.14 6.71 11.89
CA ILE A 515 -7.98 5.84 11.70
C ILE A 515 -7.46 5.47 13.10
N PRO A 516 -7.42 4.18 13.49
CA PRO A 516 -7.03 3.72 14.83
C PRO A 516 -5.51 3.75 15.04
N THR A 517 -4.84 4.78 14.53
CA THR A 517 -3.39 4.92 14.57
C THR A 517 -2.93 5.99 15.58
N ARG A 518 -1.66 5.91 15.96
CA ARG A 518 -0.94 6.95 16.71
C ARG A 518 -0.20 7.92 15.77
N HIS A 519 -0.11 7.59 14.47
CA HIS A 519 0.56 8.43 13.49
C HIS A 519 -0.11 9.81 13.36
N SER A 520 0.72 10.82 13.07
CA SER A 520 0.22 12.15 12.70
C SER A 520 -0.46 12.09 11.33
N MET A 521 -1.31 13.07 11.05
CA MET A 521 -1.93 13.24 9.72
C MET A 521 -0.86 13.31 8.62
N ASP A 522 0.24 14.03 8.87
CA ASP A 522 1.35 14.15 7.91
C ASP A 522 2.06 12.81 7.65
N ARG A 523 2.24 11.97 8.67
CA ARG A 523 2.82 10.63 8.49
C ARG A 523 1.91 9.75 7.64
N VAL A 524 0.60 9.74 7.91
CA VAL A 524 -0.37 8.97 7.10
C VAL A 524 -0.39 9.46 5.65
N ARG A 525 -0.39 10.79 5.44
CA ARG A 525 -0.30 11.39 4.11
C ARG A 525 0.99 11.00 3.38
N LEU A 526 2.13 11.04 4.07
CA LEU A 526 3.43 10.67 3.51
C LEU A 526 3.43 9.20 3.06
N VAL A 527 2.95 8.28 3.90
CA VAL A 527 2.85 6.85 3.55
C VAL A 527 1.93 6.64 2.35
N ARG A 528 0.74 7.28 2.34
CA ARG A 528 -0.21 7.22 1.23
C ARG A 528 0.42 7.64 -0.10
N ARG A 529 1.07 8.79 -0.13
CA ARG A 529 1.71 9.33 -1.35
C ARG A 529 2.90 8.48 -1.78
N ALA A 530 3.77 8.11 -0.84
CA ALA A 530 4.93 7.28 -1.15
C ALA A 530 4.53 5.89 -1.68
N ALA A 531 3.44 5.30 -1.19
CA ALA A 531 2.91 4.05 -1.72
C ALA A 531 2.42 4.20 -3.18
N LYS A 532 1.69 5.28 -3.49
CA LYS A 532 1.23 5.60 -4.86
C LYS A 532 2.41 5.82 -5.81
N GLU A 533 3.42 6.59 -5.40
CA GLU A 533 4.63 6.87 -6.19
C GLU A 533 5.41 5.59 -6.50
N ARG A 534 5.71 4.78 -5.47
CA ARG A 534 6.49 3.53 -5.60
C ARG A 534 5.83 2.50 -6.52
N VAL A 535 4.52 2.59 -6.75
CA VAL A 535 3.79 1.68 -7.65
C VAL A 535 3.52 2.33 -9.00
N PHE A 536 2.71 3.41 -9.03
CA PHE A 536 2.19 3.95 -10.27
C PHE A 536 3.20 4.77 -11.06
N VAL A 537 4.06 5.56 -10.40
CA VAL A 537 5.10 6.32 -11.12
C VAL A 537 6.15 5.35 -11.68
N VAL A 538 6.55 4.36 -10.88
CA VAL A 538 7.48 3.31 -11.33
C VAL A 538 6.90 2.55 -12.52
N ASN A 539 5.66 2.08 -12.44
CA ASN A 539 5.03 1.34 -13.55
C ASN A 539 4.76 2.22 -14.78
N ALA A 540 4.37 3.48 -14.62
CA ALA A 540 4.24 4.40 -15.74
C ALA A 540 5.57 4.53 -16.49
N LEU A 541 6.68 4.79 -15.79
CA LEU A 541 8.00 4.89 -16.42
C LEU A 541 8.46 3.56 -17.05
N ARG A 542 8.23 2.42 -16.37
CA ARG A 542 8.53 1.09 -16.91
C ARG A 542 7.76 0.81 -18.20
N ALA A 543 6.45 1.05 -18.20
CA ALA A 543 5.58 0.82 -19.35
C ALA A 543 5.96 1.71 -20.53
N LEU A 544 6.16 3.00 -20.27
CA LEU A 544 6.52 3.96 -21.32
C LEU A 544 7.89 3.64 -21.92
N ARG A 545 8.89 3.22 -21.14
CA ARG A 545 10.20 2.80 -21.68
C ARG A 545 10.10 1.55 -22.55
N ALA A 546 9.23 0.61 -22.20
CA ALA A 546 9.03 -0.59 -22.99
C ALA A 546 8.33 -0.32 -24.33
N ILE A 547 7.53 0.75 -24.40
CA ILE A 547 6.76 1.13 -25.59
C ILE A 547 7.47 2.19 -26.45
N ALA A 548 8.26 3.07 -25.83
CA ALA A 548 8.97 4.14 -26.51
C ALA A 548 9.97 3.57 -27.55
N PRO A 549 10.05 4.15 -28.76
CA PRO A 549 11.07 3.75 -29.73
C PRO A 549 12.48 3.89 -29.13
N GLY A 550 13.22 2.79 -29.06
CA GLY A 550 14.55 2.75 -28.45
C GLY A 550 14.58 3.06 -26.94
N GLY A 551 13.43 3.06 -26.27
CA GLY A 551 13.30 3.41 -24.85
C GLY A 551 13.37 4.91 -24.54
N ASP A 552 13.37 5.78 -25.55
CA ASP A 552 13.47 7.23 -25.38
C ASP A 552 12.09 7.85 -25.11
N LEU A 553 11.84 8.14 -23.83
CA LEU A 553 10.60 8.74 -23.35
C LEU A 553 10.26 10.08 -24.04
N ARG A 554 11.24 10.83 -24.55
CA ARG A 554 11.00 12.11 -25.23
C ARG A 554 10.30 11.96 -26.58
N GLN A 555 10.22 10.74 -27.10
CA GLN A 555 9.50 10.43 -28.34
C GLN A 555 8.01 10.17 -28.11
N ILE A 556 7.56 10.20 -26.86
CA ILE A 556 6.15 10.10 -26.50
C ILE A 556 5.56 11.50 -26.43
N GLY A 557 4.54 11.78 -27.25
CA GLY A 557 3.86 13.08 -27.25
C GLY A 557 2.83 13.17 -26.13
N PHE A 558 1.84 12.27 -26.16
CA PHE A 558 0.68 12.30 -25.27
C PHE A 558 0.56 11.01 -24.47
N VAL A 559 0.29 11.15 -23.17
CA VAL A 559 -0.08 10.06 -22.26
C VAL A 559 -1.45 10.35 -21.67
N VAL A 560 -2.40 9.43 -21.88
CA VAL A 560 -3.75 9.52 -21.33
C VAL A 560 -3.93 8.46 -20.26
N LEU A 561 -4.26 8.91 -19.05
CA LEU A 561 -4.52 8.04 -17.90
C LEU A 561 -5.98 7.61 -17.89
N LEU A 562 -6.21 6.31 -17.89
CA LEU A 562 -7.53 5.67 -17.88
C LEU A 562 -7.64 4.73 -16.67
N GLY A 563 -8.84 4.19 -16.47
CA GLY A 563 -9.10 3.21 -15.42
C GLY A 563 -9.49 3.84 -14.09
N GLY A 564 -9.73 2.97 -13.10
CA GLY A 564 -10.28 3.41 -11.82
C GLY A 564 -9.31 4.22 -10.98
N CYS A 565 -8.03 3.88 -11.01
CA CYS A 565 -7.02 4.61 -10.26
C CYS A 565 -6.68 5.98 -10.89
N ALA A 566 -7.09 6.24 -12.14
CA ALA A 566 -6.98 7.58 -12.74
C ALA A 566 -8.01 8.59 -12.21
N LEU A 567 -9.00 8.15 -11.43
CA LEU A 567 -9.94 9.01 -10.68
C LEU A 567 -9.39 9.42 -9.30
N ASP A 568 -8.27 8.85 -8.87
CA ASP A 568 -7.62 9.24 -7.62
C ASP A 568 -7.15 10.70 -7.69
N PHE A 569 -7.22 11.39 -6.56
CA PHE A 569 -6.90 12.82 -6.48
C PHE A 569 -5.40 13.13 -6.43
N GLU A 570 -4.52 12.12 -6.35
CA GLU A 570 -3.06 12.29 -6.32
C GLU A 570 -2.36 11.52 -7.45
N ILE A 571 -2.80 10.31 -7.81
CA ILE A 571 -2.10 9.45 -8.79
C ILE A 571 -1.87 10.16 -10.14
N PRO A 572 -2.86 10.81 -10.77
CA PRO A 572 -2.65 11.52 -12.02
C PRO A 572 -1.59 12.63 -11.93
N GLU A 573 -1.61 13.41 -10.84
CA GLU A 573 -0.65 14.49 -10.60
C GLU A 573 0.76 13.91 -10.41
N LEU A 574 0.91 12.87 -9.59
CA LEU A 574 2.19 12.18 -9.36
C LEU A 574 2.82 11.65 -10.65
N ILE A 575 2.01 11.05 -11.53
CA ILE A 575 2.49 10.58 -12.84
C ILE A 575 2.84 11.77 -13.73
N ALA A 576 1.98 12.79 -13.80
CA ALA A 576 2.24 13.97 -14.64
C ALA A 576 3.54 14.69 -14.25
N ASP A 577 3.78 14.89 -12.95
CA ASP A 577 5.00 15.49 -12.41
C ASP A 577 6.25 14.67 -12.78
N ALA A 578 6.16 13.35 -12.72
CA ALA A 578 7.26 12.47 -13.09
C ALA A 578 7.55 12.45 -14.61
N LEU A 579 6.54 12.72 -15.43
CA LEU A 579 6.66 12.74 -16.89
C LEU A 579 7.00 14.12 -17.47
N ALA A 580 6.71 15.20 -16.74
CA ALA A 580 6.95 16.57 -17.18
C ALA A 580 8.41 16.86 -17.61
N PRO A 581 9.47 16.34 -16.95
CA PRO A 581 10.85 16.53 -17.39
C PRO A 581 11.17 15.97 -18.78
N PHE A 582 10.34 15.07 -19.31
CA PHE A 582 10.49 14.51 -20.66
C PHE A 582 9.73 15.29 -21.74
N GLY A 583 8.96 16.32 -21.35
CA GLY A 583 8.10 17.08 -22.27
C GLY A 583 6.84 16.34 -22.70
N ILE A 584 6.48 15.25 -21.99
CA ILE A 584 5.29 14.45 -22.27
C ILE A 584 4.06 15.16 -21.72
N VAL A 585 3.03 15.32 -22.55
CA VAL A 585 1.72 15.80 -22.10
C VAL A 585 0.99 14.63 -21.45
N CYS A 586 0.82 14.68 -20.13
CA CYS A 586 0.14 13.65 -19.35
C CYS A 586 -1.10 14.21 -18.66
N GLY A 587 -2.21 13.46 -18.68
CA GLY A 587 -3.40 13.83 -17.92
C GLY A 587 -4.45 12.74 -17.88
N THR A 588 -5.42 12.90 -16.98
CA THR A 588 -6.61 12.04 -16.89
C THR A 588 -7.43 12.17 -18.17
N GLY A 589 -7.77 11.03 -18.76
CA GLY A 589 -8.62 10.98 -19.94
C GLY A 589 -10.00 11.60 -19.70
N ASN A 590 -10.59 12.12 -20.77
CA ASN A 590 -11.98 12.53 -20.78
C ASN A 590 -12.63 12.00 -22.04
N VAL A 591 -12.89 10.69 -22.04
CA VAL A 591 -13.43 9.96 -23.19
C VAL A 591 -14.74 10.60 -23.63
N ARG A 592 -14.85 10.87 -24.94
CA ARG A 592 -15.93 11.63 -25.60
C ARG A 592 -16.19 13.02 -25.00
N GLY A 593 -15.25 13.58 -24.26
CA GLY A 593 -15.39 14.85 -23.55
C GLY A 593 -16.39 14.82 -22.39
N SER A 594 -16.91 13.65 -21.98
CA SER A 594 -17.97 13.55 -20.97
C SER A 594 -17.85 12.39 -19.98
N GLU A 595 -17.10 11.33 -20.30
CA GLU A 595 -17.04 10.11 -19.48
C GLU A 595 -15.87 10.08 -18.49
N GLY A 596 -14.99 11.09 -18.50
CA GLY A 596 -13.75 11.05 -17.72
C GLY A 596 -12.81 9.91 -18.18
N PRO A 597 -12.02 9.30 -17.27
CA PRO A 597 -11.06 8.24 -17.60
C PRO A 597 -11.69 6.86 -17.82
N ARG A 598 -13.01 6.81 -18.03
CA ARG A 598 -13.80 5.58 -18.17
C ARG A 598 -14.29 5.41 -19.60
N ASN A 599 -14.87 4.27 -19.89
CA ASN A 599 -15.58 3.92 -21.11
C ASN A 599 -14.70 3.90 -22.37
N ALA A 600 -13.38 3.89 -22.22
CA ALA A 600 -12.44 3.98 -23.34
C ALA A 600 -12.55 2.76 -24.27
N VAL A 601 -12.41 1.55 -23.74
CA VAL A 601 -12.52 0.30 -24.52
C VAL A 601 -13.91 0.17 -25.14
N ALA A 602 -14.98 0.38 -24.36
CA ALA A 602 -16.36 0.34 -24.85
C ALA A 602 -16.62 1.35 -25.99
N THR A 603 -16.08 2.57 -25.89
CA THR A 603 -16.13 3.58 -26.95
C THR A 603 -15.31 3.16 -28.17
N GLY A 604 -14.12 2.62 -27.94
CA GLY A 604 -13.20 2.14 -28.98
C GLY A 604 -13.81 1.04 -29.82
N LEU A 605 -14.53 0.09 -29.22
CA LEU A 605 -15.24 -0.98 -29.91
C LEU A 605 -16.23 -0.43 -30.93
N VAL A 606 -17.07 0.53 -30.50
CA VAL A 606 -18.04 1.18 -31.38
C VAL A 606 -17.32 1.98 -32.48
N ALA A 607 -16.28 2.75 -32.12
CA ALA A 607 -15.54 3.57 -33.08
C ALA A 607 -14.82 2.70 -34.14
N SER A 608 -14.26 1.56 -33.73
CA SER A 608 -13.62 0.59 -34.62
C SER A 608 -14.65 -0.01 -35.60
N HIS A 609 -15.79 -0.47 -35.08
CA HIS A 609 -16.87 -1.01 -35.92
C HIS A 609 -17.40 0.04 -36.91
N ALA A 610 -17.61 1.28 -36.46
CA ALA A 610 -18.10 2.34 -37.33
C ALA A 610 -17.15 2.67 -38.50
N ARG A 611 -15.83 2.58 -38.27
CA ARG A 611 -14.84 2.72 -39.35
C ARG A 611 -14.95 1.62 -40.39
N LEU A 612 -15.16 0.37 -39.97
CA LEU A 612 -15.36 -0.76 -40.90
C LEU A 612 -16.62 -0.57 -41.76
N VAL A 613 -17.73 -0.18 -41.13
CA VAL A 613 -18.99 0.12 -41.82
C VAL A 613 -18.80 1.23 -42.85
N GLY A 614 -18.17 2.35 -42.48
CA GLY A 614 -17.91 3.47 -43.39
C GLY A 614 -16.96 3.14 -44.55
N ALA A 615 -16.06 2.17 -44.35
CA ALA A 615 -15.17 1.67 -45.40
C ALA A 615 -15.84 0.68 -46.36
N GLY A 616 -17.11 0.31 -46.13
CA GLY A 616 -17.82 -0.69 -46.92
C GLY A 616 -17.28 -2.12 -46.73
N LEU A 617 -16.48 -2.35 -45.69
CA LEU A 617 -15.99 -3.66 -45.31
C LEU A 617 -17.06 -4.32 -44.43
N SER A 618 -17.52 -5.51 -44.82
CA SER A 618 -18.30 -6.33 -43.88
C SER A 618 -17.38 -6.70 -42.72
N ALA A 619 -17.77 -6.34 -41.50
CA ALA A 619 -17.07 -6.70 -40.26
C ALA A 619 -16.94 -8.21 -40.10
#